data_AF-E3LRR1-F1
#
_entry.id   AF-E3LRR1-F1
#
_cell.length_a   1.000
_cell.length_b   1.000
_cell.length_c   1.000
_cell.angle_alpha   90.00
_cell.angle_beta   90.00
_cell.angle_gamma   90.00
#
_symmetry.space_group_name_H-M   'P 1'
#
loop_
_entity.id
_entity.type
_entity.pdbx_description
1 polymer ?
#
loop_
_entity_poly.entity_id
_entity_poly.type
_entity_poly.pdbx_seq_one_letter_code
_entity_poly.pdbx_strand_id
1 'polypeptide(L)'
;MYSRQFLFLSILVVTVSADFSASFNKFQIDNYGKGINDLLARRDIGPHGSYGGGTHDGSVRTSKQAVVLVHGITNTAGTFQGHRNHLLNAGWSDELVRNPFYS
;
A
#
# COMPACT_ATOMS: atom_id res chain seq x y z
N MET A 1 -2.63 -8.09 -35.87
CA MET A 1 -2.75 -9.24 -34.95
C MET A 1 -2.03 -8.86 -33.67
N TYR A 2 -2.74 -8.46 -32.61
CA TYR A 2 -2.09 -8.17 -31.34
C TYR A 2 -1.52 -9.48 -30.79
N SER A 3 -0.21 -9.51 -30.54
CA SER A 3 0.45 -10.68 -29.97
C SER A 3 -0.26 -11.04 -28.67
N ARG A 4 -0.57 -12.33 -28.46
CA ARG A 4 -1.19 -12.84 -27.21
C ARG A 4 -0.43 -12.35 -25.97
N GLN A 5 0.87 -12.06 -26.12
CA GLN A 5 1.75 -11.50 -25.09
C GLN A 5 1.32 -10.08 -24.65
N PHE A 6 0.91 -9.21 -25.58
CA PHE A 6 0.41 -7.87 -25.25
C PHE A 6 -0.91 -7.95 -24.47
N LEU A 7 -1.79 -8.89 -24.82
CA LEU A 7 -3.06 -9.08 -24.13
C LEU A 7 -2.87 -9.56 -22.68
N PHE A 8 -1.91 -10.46 -22.46
CA PHE A 8 -1.50 -10.89 -21.12
C PHE A 8 -0.91 -9.73 -20.31
N LEU A 9 -0.06 -8.90 -20.92
CA LEU A 9 0.54 -7.75 -20.24
C LEU A 9 -0.52 -6.73 -19.82
N SER A 10 -1.51 -6.44 -20.67
CA SER A 10 -2.62 -5.53 -20.35
C SER A 10 -3.44 -6.01 -19.15
N ILE A 11 -3.67 -7.31 -19.02
CA ILE A 11 -4.42 -7.91 -17.91
C ILE A 11 -3.64 -7.80 -16.58
N LEU A 12 -2.30 -7.91 -16.63
CA LEU A 12 -1.45 -7.78 -15.45
C LEU A 12 -1.37 -6.34 -14.90
N VAL A 13 -1.54 -5.30 -15.73
CA VAL A 13 -1.49 -3.92 -15.22
C VAL A 13 -2.73 -3.57 -14.39
N VAL A 14 -3.87 -4.23 -14.62
CA VAL A 14 -5.13 -3.93 -13.91
C VAL A 14 -5.18 -4.56 -12.51
N THR A 15 -4.29 -5.49 -12.17
CA THR A 15 -4.35 -6.23 -10.90
C THR A 15 -3.46 -5.68 -9.80
N VAL A 16 -2.63 -4.66 -10.08
CA VAL A 16 -1.77 -4.02 -9.08
C VAL A 16 -2.54 -2.89 -8.39
N SER A 17 -3.25 -3.22 -7.32
CA SER A 17 -3.85 -2.22 -6.42
C SER A 17 -2.85 -1.83 -5.33
N ALA A 18 -2.59 -0.52 -5.19
CA ALA A 18 -1.87 0.04 -4.06
C ALA A 18 -2.88 0.38 -2.95
N ASP A 19 -3.36 -0.64 -2.24
CA ASP A 19 -4.27 -0.52 -1.08
C ASP A 19 -3.59 -1.09 0.17
N PHE A 20 -4.17 -0.87 1.34
CA PHE A 20 -3.80 -1.58 2.56
C PHE A 20 -4.02 -3.09 2.40
N SER A 21 -3.14 -3.88 3.03
CA SER A 21 -3.33 -5.32 3.09
C SER A 21 -4.59 -5.70 3.86
N ALA A 22 -5.09 -6.92 3.64
CA ALA A 22 -6.27 -7.43 4.35
C ALA A 22 -6.06 -7.46 5.88
N SER A 23 -4.88 -7.84 6.36
CA SER A 23 -4.59 -7.88 7.80
C SER A 23 -4.51 -6.48 8.41
N PHE A 24 -3.94 -5.51 7.70
CA PHE A 24 -3.85 -4.14 8.20
C PHE A 24 -5.21 -3.43 8.16
N ASN A 25 -6.02 -3.68 7.14
CA ASN A 25 -7.42 -3.27 7.11
C ASN A 25 -8.19 -3.82 8.31
N LYS A 26 -8.02 -5.12 8.62
CA LYS A 26 -8.65 -5.74 9.79
C LYS A 26 -8.17 -5.09 11.09
N PHE A 27 -6.86 -4.88 11.26
CA PHE A 27 -6.32 -4.18 12.42
C PHE A 27 -6.92 -2.77 12.59
N GLN A 28 -6.98 -1.98 11.51
CA GLN A 28 -7.52 -0.63 11.54
C GLN A 28 -9.01 -0.62 11.91
N ILE A 29 -9.79 -1.52 11.32
CA ILE A 29 -11.22 -1.65 11.60
C ILE A 29 -11.45 -2.10 13.06
N ASP A 30 -10.71 -3.10 13.53
CA ASP A 30 -10.89 -3.69 14.86
C ASP A 30 -10.51 -2.69 15.98
N ASN A 31 -9.54 -1.80 15.72
CA ASN A 31 -9.01 -0.86 16.74
C ASN A 31 -9.55 0.57 16.63
N TYR A 32 -9.90 1.02 15.43
CA TYR A 32 -10.28 2.43 15.17
C TYR A 32 -11.60 2.58 14.38
N GLY A 33 -12.19 1.47 13.93
CA GLY A 33 -13.45 1.46 13.21
C GLY A 33 -13.33 1.67 11.70
N LYS A 34 -14.36 1.23 10.97
CA LYS A 34 -14.41 1.29 9.50
C LYS A 34 -14.26 2.70 8.93
N GLY A 35 -14.84 3.71 9.60
CA GLY A 35 -14.76 5.10 9.14
C GLY A 35 -13.33 5.63 9.09
N ILE A 36 -12.51 5.33 10.11
CA ILE A 36 -11.09 5.72 10.15
C ILE A 36 -10.29 4.93 9.11
N ASN A 37 -10.59 3.64 8.92
CA ASN A 37 -9.93 2.85 7.88
C ASN A 37 -10.19 3.41 6.47
N ASP A 38 -11.44 3.79 6.18
CA ASP A 38 -11.80 4.34 4.87
C ASP A 38 -11.19 5.73 4.65
N LEU A 39 -11.19 6.57 5.70
CA LEU A 39 -10.53 7.87 5.70
C LEU A 39 -9.04 7.75 5.39
N LEU A 40 -8.35 6.82 6.06
CA LEU A 40 -6.91 6.62 5.89
C LEU A 40 -6.58 5.92 4.57
N ALA A 41 -7.40 4.97 4.10
CA ALA A 41 -7.11 4.24 2.86
C ALA A 41 -7.30 5.10 1.61
N ARG A 42 -8.25 6.05 1.64
CA ARG A 42 -8.61 6.91 0.48
C ARG A 42 -8.79 6.13 -0.82
N ARG A 43 -9.57 5.04 -0.76
CA ARG A 43 -9.85 4.18 -1.94
C ARG A 43 -10.59 4.92 -3.05
N ASP A 44 -11.24 6.04 -2.73
CA ASP A 44 -11.91 6.94 -3.65
C ASP A 44 -10.98 7.54 -4.72
N ILE A 45 -9.67 7.65 -4.44
CA ILE A 45 -8.66 8.21 -5.38
C ILE A 45 -7.76 7.14 -6.02
N GLY A 46 -8.12 5.86 -5.86
CA GLY A 46 -7.46 4.75 -6.54
C GLY A 46 -5.94 4.67 -6.28
N PRO A 47 -5.07 4.61 -7.31
CA PRO A 47 -3.62 4.47 -7.15
C PRO A 47 -2.91 5.56 -6.33
N HIS A 48 -3.59 6.67 -6.06
CA HIS A 48 -3.09 7.78 -5.24
C HIS A 48 -3.39 7.59 -3.75
N GLY A 49 -4.22 6.61 -3.41
CA GLY A 49 -4.57 6.22 -2.05
C GLY A 49 -3.45 5.48 -1.33
N SER A 50 -3.72 5.13 -0.08
CA SER A 50 -2.73 4.57 0.83
C SER A 50 -2.40 3.11 0.56
N TYR A 51 -1.19 2.71 0.91
CA TYR A 51 -0.74 1.33 0.75
C TYR A 51 0.09 0.82 1.93
N GLY A 52 0.20 -0.51 2.00
CA GLY A 52 1.07 -1.25 2.92
C GLY A 52 0.32 -2.15 3.89
N GLY A 53 1.05 -2.86 4.76
CA GLY A 53 0.46 -3.63 5.86
C GLY A 53 0.68 -5.14 5.80
N GLY A 54 1.12 -5.70 4.66
CA GLY A 54 1.57 -7.10 4.52
C GLY A 54 0.63 -8.16 5.12
N THR A 55 1.15 -9.31 5.53
CA THR A 55 0.35 -10.35 6.23
C THR A 55 0.81 -10.53 7.68
N HIS A 56 1.40 -9.48 8.26
CA HIS A 56 2.03 -9.57 9.57
C HIS A 56 1.04 -9.95 10.68
N ASP A 57 1.46 -10.88 11.52
CA ASP A 57 0.87 -11.09 12.83
C ASP A 57 1.51 -10.11 13.82
N GLY A 58 0.70 -9.21 14.39
CA GLY A 58 1.17 -8.21 15.35
C GLY A 58 1.76 -8.77 16.65
N SER A 59 1.66 -10.08 16.89
CA SER A 59 2.30 -10.78 18.00
C SER A 59 3.74 -11.23 17.71
N VAL A 60 4.19 -11.13 16.46
CA VAL A 60 5.54 -11.55 16.02
C VAL A 60 6.40 -10.33 15.76
N ARG A 61 7.67 -10.34 16.17
CA ARG A 61 8.58 -9.22 15.88
C ARG A 61 9.01 -9.25 14.41
N THR A 62 8.89 -8.14 13.70
CA THR A 62 9.42 -8.00 12.34
C THR A 62 10.95 -7.99 12.33
N SER A 63 11.55 -8.47 11.24
CA SER A 63 13.01 -8.50 11.07
C SER A 63 13.63 -7.11 10.85
N LYS A 64 12.82 -6.11 10.48
CA LYS A 64 13.21 -4.71 10.38
C LYS A 64 12.08 -3.81 10.92
N GLN A 65 12.44 -2.63 11.42
CA GLN A 65 11.48 -1.66 11.92
C GLN A 65 10.69 -1.02 10.77
N ALA A 66 9.36 -0.97 10.87
CA ALA A 66 8.52 -0.43 9.80
C ALA A 66 8.86 1.04 9.47
N VAL A 67 8.84 1.36 8.18
CA VAL A 67 9.02 2.68 7.59
C VAL A 67 7.64 3.23 7.20
N VAL A 68 7.31 4.39 7.76
CA VAL A 68 6.11 5.16 7.39
C VAL A 68 6.56 6.32 6.51
N LEU A 69 6.11 6.32 5.26
CA LEU A 69 6.29 7.42 4.33
C LEU A 69 5.13 8.40 4.57
N VAL A 70 5.47 9.66 4.88
CA VAL A 70 4.50 10.73 5.13
C VAL A 70 4.60 11.73 3.99
N HIS A 71 3.47 12.06 3.37
CA HIS A 71 3.40 13.04 2.30
C HIS A 71 2.83 14.39 2.80
N GLY A 72 3.25 15.49 2.17
CA GLY A 72 2.68 16.82 2.41
C GLY A 72 1.39 17.06 1.61
N ILE A 73 0.79 18.24 1.79
CA ILE A 73 -0.55 18.61 1.29
C ILE A 73 -0.64 18.58 -0.25
N THR A 74 0.46 18.84 -0.95
CA THR A 74 0.51 18.84 -2.43
C THR A 74 0.84 17.47 -3.03
N ASN A 75 1.05 16.45 -2.19
CA ASN A 75 1.52 15.13 -2.61
C ASN A 75 0.49 14.05 -2.22
N THR A 76 0.65 12.87 -2.81
CA THR A 76 -0.19 11.68 -2.51
C THR A 76 0.71 10.52 -2.11
N ALA A 77 0.16 9.47 -1.51
CA ALA A 77 0.90 8.24 -1.27
C ALA A 77 1.52 7.68 -2.57
N GLY A 78 0.79 7.79 -3.68
CA GLY A 78 1.25 7.43 -5.04
C GLY A 78 2.51 8.20 -5.50
N THR A 79 2.72 9.43 -5.03
CA THR A 79 3.93 10.22 -5.34
C THR A 79 5.22 9.57 -4.81
N PHE A 80 5.11 8.70 -3.81
CA PHE A 80 6.25 8.04 -3.16
C PHE A 80 6.53 6.62 -3.69
N GLN A 81 5.88 6.19 -4.79
CA GLN A 81 6.10 4.85 -5.37
C GLN A 81 7.58 4.58 -5.69
N GLY A 82 8.35 5.58 -6.13
CA GLY A 82 9.80 5.43 -6.34
C GLY A 82 10.58 5.07 -5.06
N HIS A 83 10.19 5.65 -3.93
CA HIS A 83 10.80 5.36 -2.62
C HIS A 83 10.39 3.97 -2.12
N ARG A 84 9.11 3.59 -2.31
CA ARG A 84 8.64 2.23 -2.04
C ARG A 84 9.45 1.21 -2.82
N ASN A 85 9.59 1.41 -4.14
CA ASN A 85 10.32 0.48 -5.00
C ASN A 85 11.79 0.35 -4.59
N HIS A 86 12.44 1.45 -4.19
CA HIS A 86 13.81 1.40 -3.67
C HIS A 86 13.93 0.52 -2.42
N LEU A 87 13.01 0.70 -1.45
CA LEU A 87 12.99 -0.11 -0.23
C LEU A 87 12.71 -1.59 -0.54
N LEU A 88 11.74 -1.88 -1.40
CA LEU A 88 11.44 -3.25 -1.82
C LEU A 88 12.66 -3.91 -2.47
N ASN A 89 13.37 -3.20 -3.35
CA ASN A 89 14.61 -3.67 -3.98
C ASN A 89 15.76 -3.89 -2.98
N ALA A 90 15.75 -3.16 -1.85
CA ALA A 90 16.70 -3.34 -0.76
C ALA A 90 16.31 -4.46 0.23
N GLY A 91 15.32 -5.29 -0.12
CA GLY A 91 14.88 -6.43 0.68
C GLY A 91 13.90 -6.09 1.79
N TRP A 92 13.24 -4.93 1.70
CA TRP A 92 12.09 -4.63 2.55
C TRP A 92 10.84 -5.29 1.99
N SER A 93 9.92 -5.71 2.86
CA SER A 93 8.62 -6.22 2.45
C SER A 93 7.56 -5.11 2.47
N ASP A 94 6.48 -5.30 1.71
CA ASP A 94 5.28 -4.42 1.73
C ASP A 94 4.61 -4.32 3.11
N GLU A 95 4.96 -5.23 4.00
CA GLU A 95 4.58 -5.22 5.40
C GLU A 95 5.17 -4.04 6.18
N LEU A 96 6.38 -3.66 5.79
CA LEU A 96 7.23 -2.71 6.48
C LEU A 96 7.26 -1.35 5.81
N VAL A 97 6.76 -1.21 4.58
CA VAL A 97 6.68 0.07 3.89
C VAL A 97 5.21 0.49 3.83
N ARG A 98 4.87 1.55 4.56
CA ARG A 98 3.49 2.04 4.68
C ARG A 98 3.42 3.50 4.31
N ASN A 99 2.35 3.91 3.63
CA ASN A 99 2.09 5.31 3.35
C ASN A 99 0.58 5.58 3.54
N PRO A 100 0.16 5.97 4.75
CA PRO A 100 -1.21 6.38 5.02
C PRO A 100 -1.44 7.81 4.54
N PHE A 101 -2.63 8.08 4.02
CA PHE A 101 -3.05 9.39 3.54
C PHE A 101 -3.42 10.25 4.73
N TYR A 102 -2.81 11.44 4.80
CA TYR A 102 -3.14 12.46 5.78
C TYR A 102 -3.32 13.79 5.04
N SER A 103 -4.49 14.39 5.18
CA SER A 103 -4.84 15.72 4.66
C SER A 103 -5.78 16.40 5.64
#